data_AF-A0AAJ4MTA3-F1
#
_entry.id   AF-A0AAJ4MTA3-F1
#
_cell.length_a   1.000
_cell.length_b   1.000
_cell.length_c   1.000
_cell.angle_alpha   90.00
_cell.angle_beta   90.00
_cell.angle_gamma   90.00
#
_symmetry.space_group_name_H-M   'P 1'
#
loop_
_entity.id
_entity.type
_entity.pdbx_description
1 polymer ?
#
loop_
_entity_poly.entity_id
_entity_poly.type
_entity_poly.pdbx_seq_one_letter_code
_entity_poly.pdbx_strand_id
1 'polypeptide(L)'
;MDFIDVEPLPDELAHSIIARLAFLNCCDSDTLIAKLARFYGIPKSSSHVSVVAQTLGYRNAEFLKMHTLHPLLYAVDRGTNLVDIVNRRAGFRTFFGPKINTAANYCARCSELDRHVHSMSFWRRAHHLPSVDWCPVHYCGLESYRMLHTEYPTSDSKTVGAPTVYVEGTEHAANPVLRRYSALLMVWREKEVPYRSRDICDLILDACLHQGIGITKGDSQSLLSDALVEALPHSWLVKFMPRLSNKTKGTVDWVLDKYLEQRFAYLTIKMVALLLSYLFDSIETIDSHLNMGSGCVNRDFEKN
;
A
#
# COMPACT_ATOMS: atom_id res chain seq x y z
N MET A 1 -25.29 -3.86 -29.05
CA MET A 1 -25.54 -4.05 -27.60
C MET A 1 -24.76 -2.93 -26.97
N ASP A 2 -25.47 -1.95 -26.44
CA ASP A 2 -24.85 -0.75 -25.91
C ASP A 2 -24.38 -1.07 -24.49
N PHE A 3 -23.10 -0.85 -24.22
CA PHE A 3 -22.54 -1.03 -22.88
C PHE A 3 -22.92 0.19 -22.03
N ILE A 4 -23.31 -0.06 -20.79
CA ILE A 4 -23.45 1.01 -19.81
C ILE A 4 -22.06 1.25 -19.22
N ASP A 5 -21.45 2.37 -19.59
CA ASP A 5 -20.19 2.81 -19.02
C ASP A 5 -20.41 3.53 -17.68
N VAL A 6 -19.32 3.69 -16.92
CA VAL A 6 -19.31 4.43 -15.67
C VAL A 6 -18.14 5.40 -15.65
N GLU A 7 -18.34 6.55 -15.01
CA GLU A 7 -17.24 7.42 -14.64
C GLU A 7 -16.57 6.88 -13.36
N PRO A 8 -15.25 6.62 -13.37
CA PRO A 8 -14.48 6.33 -12.16
C PRO A 8 -14.56 7.48 -11.14
N LEU A 9 -14.72 7.14 -9.87
CA LEU A 9 -14.77 8.14 -8.80
C LEU A 9 -13.37 8.45 -8.22
N PRO A 10 -13.17 9.62 -7.60
CA PRO A 10 -11.91 9.96 -6.94
C PRO A 10 -11.52 8.94 -5.87
N ASP A 11 -10.28 8.45 -5.93
CA ASP A 11 -9.74 7.42 -5.04
C ASP A 11 -10.43 6.05 -5.11
N GLU A 12 -11.30 5.83 -6.11
CA GLU A 12 -11.95 4.53 -6.31
C GLU A 12 -10.94 3.48 -6.77
N LEU A 13 -10.99 2.32 -6.12
CA LEU A 13 -10.18 1.16 -6.49
C LEU A 13 -10.74 0.54 -7.78
N ALA A 14 -9.85 0.13 -8.69
CA ALA A 14 -10.20 -0.46 -9.99
C ALA A 14 -11.16 -1.65 -9.88
N HIS A 15 -11.08 -2.41 -8.79
CA HIS A 15 -12.00 -3.51 -8.54
C HIS A 15 -13.43 -3.04 -8.28
N SER A 16 -13.61 -1.90 -7.59
CA SER A 16 -14.92 -1.26 -7.42
C SER A 16 -15.48 -0.86 -8.78
N ILE A 17 -14.67 -0.22 -9.64
CA ILE A 17 -15.06 0.19 -11.00
C ILE A 17 -15.53 -1.01 -11.82
N ILE A 18 -14.74 -2.09 -11.82
CA ILE A 18 -15.08 -3.35 -12.52
C ILE A 18 -16.40 -3.91 -12.00
N ALA A 19 -16.59 -3.95 -10.68
CA ALA A 19 -17.83 -4.43 -10.09
C ALA A 19 -19.04 -3.55 -10.48
N ARG A 20 -18.87 -2.22 -10.57
CA ARG A 20 -19.93 -1.29 -11.01
C ARG A 20 -20.33 -1.56 -12.46
N LEU A 21 -19.35 -1.65 -13.35
CA LEU A 21 -19.58 -1.98 -14.75
C LEU A 21 -20.29 -3.33 -14.89
N ALA A 22 -19.84 -4.34 -14.15
CA ALA A 22 -20.39 -5.68 -14.23
C ALA A 22 -21.87 -5.70 -13.79
N PHE A 23 -22.15 -5.06 -12.65
CA PHE A 23 -23.50 -4.90 -12.11
C PHE A 23 -24.45 -4.19 -13.08
N LEU A 24 -24.05 -3.03 -13.61
CA LEU A 24 -24.88 -2.24 -14.54
C LEU A 24 -25.11 -2.96 -15.87
N ASN A 25 -24.17 -3.80 -16.31
CA ASN A 25 -24.30 -4.60 -17.52
C ASN A 25 -24.83 -6.02 -17.25
N CYS A 26 -25.39 -6.26 -16.07
CA CYS A 26 -26.03 -7.50 -15.65
C CYS A 26 -25.19 -8.76 -15.94
N CYS A 27 -23.89 -8.72 -15.64
CA CYS A 27 -22.99 -9.87 -15.78
C CYS A 27 -21.94 -9.90 -14.66
N ASP A 28 -21.21 -11.01 -14.55
CA ASP A 28 -20.05 -11.09 -13.67
C ASP A 28 -18.83 -10.36 -14.27
N SER A 29 -17.86 -10.06 -13.42
CA SER A 29 -16.63 -9.34 -13.78
C SER A 29 -15.86 -10.00 -14.93
N ASP A 30 -15.73 -11.33 -14.94
CA ASP A 30 -14.93 -12.02 -15.95
C ASP A 30 -15.65 -12.02 -17.32
N THR A 31 -16.95 -12.26 -17.32
CA THR A 31 -17.80 -12.14 -18.50
C THR A 31 -17.79 -10.72 -19.06
N LEU A 32 -17.89 -9.70 -18.20
CA LEU A 32 -17.77 -8.30 -18.61
C LEU A 32 -16.44 -8.06 -19.32
N ILE A 33 -15.32 -8.39 -18.67
CA ILE A 33 -13.98 -8.14 -19.22
C ILE A 33 -13.80 -8.84 -20.56
N ALA A 34 -14.24 -10.09 -20.69
CA ALA A 34 -14.16 -10.82 -21.95
C ALA A 34 -15.00 -10.16 -23.07
N LYS A 35 -16.20 -9.66 -22.74
CA LYS A 35 -17.08 -8.96 -23.67
C LYS A 35 -16.49 -7.61 -24.10
N LEU A 36 -16.00 -6.81 -23.16
CA LEU A 36 -15.34 -5.52 -23.41
C LEU A 36 -14.09 -5.70 -24.27
N ALA A 37 -13.23 -6.64 -23.91
CA ALA A 37 -12.01 -6.92 -24.68
C ALA A 37 -12.33 -7.30 -26.12
N ARG A 38 -13.36 -8.14 -26.33
CA ARG A 38 -13.83 -8.50 -27.68
C ARG A 38 -14.40 -7.30 -28.43
N PHE A 39 -15.23 -6.48 -27.77
CA PHE A 39 -15.91 -5.35 -28.40
C PHE A 39 -14.92 -4.27 -28.85
N TYR A 40 -13.93 -3.95 -28.03
CA TYR A 40 -12.91 -2.94 -28.29
C TYR A 40 -11.66 -3.48 -29.01
N GLY A 41 -11.63 -4.76 -29.40
CA GLY A 41 -10.48 -5.36 -30.09
C GLY A 41 -9.21 -5.47 -29.24
N ILE A 42 -9.35 -5.52 -27.92
CA ILE A 42 -8.23 -5.57 -26.96
C ILE A 42 -7.73 -7.03 -26.84
N PRO A 43 -6.40 -7.29 -26.87
CA PRO A 43 -5.86 -8.64 -26.76
C PRO A 43 -6.31 -9.36 -25.48
N LYS A 44 -6.70 -10.63 -25.59
CA LYS A 44 -7.12 -11.48 -24.45
C LYS A 44 -6.04 -11.66 -23.36
N SER A 45 -4.78 -11.42 -23.70
CA SER A 45 -3.65 -11.41 -22.75
C SER A 45 -3.58 -10.15 -21.90
N SER A 46 -4.38 -9.13 -22.21
CA SER A 46 -4.46 -7.89 -21.43
C SER A 46 -5.06 -8.15 -20.05
N SER A 47 -4.59 -7.40 -19.06
CA SER A 47 -5.16 -7.44 -17.71
C SER A 47 -6.55 -6.81 -17.65
N HIS A 48 -7.35 -7.15 -16.63
CA HIS A 48 -8.66 -6.53 -16.44
C HIS A 48 -8.57 -5.00 -16.31
N VAL A 49 -7.55 -4.47 -15.60
CA VAL A 49 -7.29 -3.02 -15.52
C VAL A 49 -7.09 -2.42 -16.91
N SER A 50 -6.26 -3.05 -17.75
CA SER A 50 -5.97 -2.54 -19.09
C SER A 50 -7.21 -2.54 -20.00
N VAL A 51 -8.07 -3.56 -19.86
CA VAL A 51 -9.34 -3.64 -20.59
C VAL A 51 -10.27 -2.51 -20.15
N VAL A 52 -10.46 -2.31 -18.84
CA VAL A 52 -11.34 -1.25 -18.33
C VAL A 52 -10.80 0.14 -18.64
N ALA A 53 -9.50 0.38 -18.45
CA ALA A 53 -8.89 1.67 -18.76
C ALA A 53 -9.15 2.08 -20.22
N GLN A 54 -8.87 1.18 -21.17
CA GLN A 54 -9.09 1.43 -22.59
C GLN A 54 -10.58 1.58 -22.93
N THR A 55 -11.45 0.77 -22.32
CA THR A 55 -12.91 0.86 -22.50
C THR A 55 -13.42 2.25 -22.10
N LEU A 56 -12.95 2.77 -20.96
CA LEU A 56 -13.37 4.06 -20.42
C LEU A 56 -12.59 5.25 -21.00
N GLY A 57 -11.76 5.04 -22.04
CA GLY A 57 -11.02 6.11 -22.70
C GLY A 57 -9.78 6.64 -21.94
N TYR A 58 -9.31 5.93 -20.92
CA TYR A 58 -8.11 6.29 -20.15
C TYR A 58 -6.83 5.68 -20.74
N ARG A 59 -5.69 6.39 -20.64
CA ARG A 59 -4.39 5.75 -20.83
C ARG A 59 -4.14 4.78 -19.67
N ASN A 60 -3.61 3.60 -19.97
CA ASN A 60 -3.31 2.58 -18.95
C ASN A 60 -2.48 3.11 -17.77
N ALA A 61 -1.49 3.97 -18.06
CA ALA A 61 -0.65 4.59 -17.04
C ALA A 61 -1.44 5.47 -16.05
N GLU A 62 -2.37 6.28 -16.57
CA GLU A 62 -3.21 7.17 -15.75
C GLU A 62 -4.16 6.37 -14.89
N PHE A 63 -4.83 5.38 -15.47
CA PHE A 63 -5.77 4.53 -14.74
C PHE A 63 -5.07 3.72 -13.65
N LEU A 64 -3.87 3.17 -13.93
CA LEU A 64 -3.06 2.50 -12.93
C LEU A 64 -2.72 3.44 -11.76
N LYS A 65 -2.31 4.67 -12.05
CA LYS A 65 -1.97 5.65 -11.03
C LYS A 65 -3.19 5.99 -10.16
N MET A 66 -4.33 6.28 -10.77
CA MET A 66 -5.51 6.81 -10.08
C MET A 66 -6.35 5.75 -9.37
N HIS A 67 -6.38 4.52 -9.90
CA HIS A 67 -7.34 3.50 -9.47
C HIS A 67 -6.69 2.21 -8.95
N THR A 68 -5.37 2.18 -8.76
CA THR A 68 -4.71 1.01 -8.15
C THR A 68 -3.69 1.41 -7.09
N LEU A 69 -3.16 0.40 -6.38
CA LEU A 69 -2.03 0.57 -5.46
C LEU A 69 -0.67 0.40 -6.16
N HIS A 70 -0.63 0.39 -7.49
CA HIS A 70 0.59 0.23 -8.27
C HIS A 70 1.66 1.28 -7.92
N PRO A 71 1.35 2.60 -7.82
CA PRO A 71 2.29 3.60 -7.31
C PRO A 71 2.97 3.20 -6.00
N LEU A 72 2.16 2.74 -5.03
CA LEU A 72 2.64 2.34 -3.71
C LEU A 72 3.58 1.13 -3.78
N LEU A 73 3.22 0.10 -4.54
CA LEU A 73 4.01 -1.15 -4.63
C LEU A 73 5.42 -0.91 -5.20
N TYR A 74 5.59 0.15 -6.00
CA TYR A 74 6.87 0.52 -6.59
C TYR A 74 7.38 1.87 -6.11
N ALA A 75 6.90 2.41 -5.00
CA ALA A 75 7.35 3.70 -4.48
C ALA A 75 8.85 3.74 -4.15
N VAL A 76 9.50 2.57 -4.06
CA VAL A 76 10.95 2.41 -3.92
C VAL A 76 11.51 1.55 -5.04
N ASP A 77 12.54 2.05 -5.71
CA ASP A 77 13.26 1.35 -6.76
C ASP A 77 14.21 0.29 -6.19
N ARG A 78 14.07 -0.94 -6.70
CA ARG A 78 14.97 -2.06 -6.40
C ARG A 78 15.99 -2.33 -7.51
N GLY A 79 15.91 -1.61 -8.62
CA GLY A 79 16.82 -1.71 -9.76
C GLY A 79 17.87 -0.60 -9.79
N THR A 80 18.62 -0.56 -10.89
CA THR A 80 19.65 0.45 -11.14
C THR A 80 19.13 1.67 -11.91
N ASN A 81 17.96 1.56 -12.55
CA ASN A 81 17.38 2.62 -13.37
C ASN A 81 16.03 3.07 -12.79
N LEU A 82 15.97 4.37 -12.45
CA LEU A 82 14.72 5.04 -12.10
C LEU A 82 13.83 5.15 -13.34
N VAL A 83 12.96 4.16 -13.53
CA VAL A 83 11.87 4.21 -14.50
C VAL A 83 10.58 4.61 -13.79
N ASP A 84 9.76 5.44 -14.45
CA ASP A 84 8.42 5.80 -14.00
C ASP A 84 7.65 4.58 -13.52
N ILE A 85 6.93 4.72 -12.41
CA ILE A 85 6.25 3.59 -11.77
C ILE A 85 5.28 2.90 -12.73
N VAL A 86 4.58 3.69 -13.56
CA VAL A 86 3.62 3.18 -14.57
C VAL A 86 4.26 2.28 -15.64
N ASN A 87 5.57 2.38 -15.86
CA ASN A 87 6.30 1.62 -16.87
C ASN A 87 6.96 0.35 -16.29
N ARG A 88 6.90 0.14 -14.96
CA ARG A 88 7.50 -1.02 -14.31
C ARG A 88 6.69 -2.30 -14.56
N ARG A 89 7.33 -3.27 -15.23
CA ARG A 89 6.78 -4.62 -15.45
C ARG A 89 7.08 -5.52 -14.25
N ALA A 90 6.25 -5.46 -13.22
CA ALA A 90 5.90 -6.66 -12.47
C ALA A 90 4.38 -6.75 -12.40
N GLY A 91 3.90 -7.96 -12.63
CA GLY A 91 2.66 -8.22 -13.34
C GLY A 91 1.45 -7.48 -12.80
N PHE A 92 0.60 -7.03 -13.73
CA PHE A 92 -0.81 -6.68 -13.53
C PHE A 92 -1.63 -7.71 -12.72
N ARG A 93 -1.05 -8.83 -12.28
CA ARG A 93 -1.68 -9.90 -11.50
C ARG A 93 -1.89 -9.56 -10.01
N THR A 94 -1.29 -8.49 -9.49
CA THR A 94 -1.54 -8.03 -8.11
C THR A 94 -2.54 -6.88 -8.10
N PHE A 95 -3.78 -7.17 -8.51
CA PHE A 95 -4.95 -6.30 -8.30
C PHE A 95 -5.22 -6.03 -6.80
N PHE A 96 -4.77 -6.96 -5.97
CA PHE A 96 -4.66 -6.86 -4.53
C PHE A 96 -3.16 -6.84 -4.23
N GLY A 97 -2.62 -5.81 -3.57
CA GLY A 97 -1.29 -5.97 -2.98
C GLY A 97 -1.33 -7.26 -2.14
N PRO A 98 -0.28 -8.12 -2.19
CA PRO A 98 -0.31 -9.58 -1.98
C PRO A 98 -1.66 -10.34 -2.13
N LYS A 99 -1.63 -11.60 -2.56
CA LYS A 99 -2.81 -12.51 -2.66
C LYS A 99 -3.62 -12.76 -1.35
N ILE A 100 -3.38 -12.00 -0.29
CA ILE A 100 -3.79 -12.29 1.10
C ILE A 100 -5.13 -11.64 1.48
N ASN A 101 -5.57 -10.56 0.82
CA ASN A 101 -6.86 -9.95 1.17
C ASN A 101 -7.90 -10.21 0.08
N THR A 102 -8.57 -11.36 0.16
CA THR A 102 -9.86 -11.62 -0.50
C THR A 102 -11.01 -10.82 0.11
N ALA A 103 -10.70 -9.68 0.75
CA ALA A 103 -11.63 -8.93 1.54
C ALA A 103 -11.59 -7.44 1.19
N ALA A 104 -12.78 -6.87 1.03
CA ALA A 104 -13.00 -5.46 0.79
C ALA A 104 -13.02 -4.73 2.11
N ASN A 105 -12.05 -3.84 2.30
CA ASN A 105 -12.01 -3.01 3.48
C ASN A 105 -12.76 -1.71 3.24
N TYR A 106 -13.55 -1.30 4.21
CA TYR A 106 -14.29 -0.05 4.13
C TYR A 106 -14.43 0.63 5.49
N CYS A 107 -14.72 1.92 5.46
CA CYS A 107 -15.00 2.74 6.61
C CYS A 107 -16.46 3.21 6.52
N ALA A 108 -17.25 2.96 7.56
CA ALA A 108 -18.65 3.37 7.61
C ALA A 108 -18.84 4.88 7.37
N ARG A 109 -17.95 5.71 7.95
CA ARG A 109 -18.00 7.18 7.78
C ARG A 109 -17.67 7.63 6.36
N CYS A 110 -16.66 7.03 5.72
CA CYS A 110 -16.39 7.28 4.30
C CYS A 110 -17.60 6.86 3.45
N SER A 111 -18.15 5.68 3.72
CA SER A 111 -19.29 5.13 2.97
C SER A 111 -20.53 6.03 3.07
N GLU A 112 -20.80 6.61 4.24
CA GLU A 112 -21.87 7.59 4.44
C GLU A 112 -21.63 8.89 3.66
N LEU A 113 -20.41 9.44 3.73
CA LEU A 113 -20.03 10.60 2.94
C LEU A 113 -20.14 10.34 1.43
N ASP A 114 -19.70 9.17 0.97
CA ASP A 114 -19.76 8.77 -0.43
C ASP A 114 -21.21 8.69 -0.91
N ARG A 115 -22.12 8.11 -0.11
CA ARG A 115 -23.55 8.11 -0.42
C ARG A 115 -24.13 9.52 -0.50
N HIS A 116 -23.72 10.41 0.40
CA HIS A 116 -24.19 11.80 0.38
C HIS A 116 -23.69 12.57 -0.87
N VAL A 117 -22.44 12.36 -1.27
CA VAL A 117 -21.81 13.13 -2.36
C VAL A 117 -22.03 12.51 -3.75
N HIS A 118 -22.01 11.19 -3.85
CA HIS A 118 -22.02 10.44 -5.11
C HIS A 118 -23.25 9.54 -5.28
N SER A 119 -24.20 9.58 -4.34
CA SER A 119 -25.39 8.70 -4.30
C SER A 119 -25.07 7.20 -4.17
N MET A 120 -23.80 6.84 -3.95
CA MET A 120 -23.34 5.48 -3.77
C MET A 120 -22.03 5.44 -2.99
N SER A 121 -21.77 4.34 -2.31
CA SER A 121 -20.46 4.05 -1.74
C SER A 121 -19.61 3.23 -2.69
N PHE A 122 -18.29 3.33 -2.57
CA PHE A 122 -17.34 2.58 -3.38
C PHE A 122 -16.12 2.20 -2.56
N TRP A 123 -15.33 1.24 -3.05
CA TRP A 123 -14.10 0.85 -2.35
C TRP A 123 -12.99 1.85 -2.65
N ARG A 124 -12.51 2.50 -1.60
CA ARG A 124 -11.40 3.46 -1.66
C ARG A 124 -10.05 2.75 -1.65
N ARG A 125 -9.09 3.22 -2.44
CA ARG A 125 -7.70 2.73 -2.39
C ARG A 125 -7.10 2.92 -1.01
N ALA A 126 -7.41 4.04 -0.33
CA ALA A 126 -6.92 4.35 1.01
C ALA A 126 -7.27 3.31 2.09
N HIS A 127 -8.30 2.48 1.89
CA HIS A 127 -8.66 1.40 2.83
C HIS A 127 -7.92 0.08 2.58
N HIS A 128 -7.13 0.01 1.51
CA HIS A 128 -6.42 -1.19 1.09
C HIS A 128 -4.91 -1.06 1.26
N LEU A 129 -4.47 -0.10 2.06
CA LEU A 129 -3.06 0.08 2.41
C LEU A 129 -2.53 -1.15 3.17
N PRO A 130 -1.27 -1.57 2.90
CA PRO A 130 -0.70 -2.76 3.52
C PRO A 130 -0.54 -2.57 5.03
N SER A 131 -1.03 -3.56 5.80
CA SER A 131 -0.91 -3.56 7.27
C SER A 131 -1.56 -2.35 7.96
N VAL A 132 -2.58 -1.79 7.34
CA VAL A 132 -3.41 -0.71 7.89
C VAL A 132 -4.84 -1.25 8.00
N ASP A 133 -5.33 -1.45 9.22
CA ASP A 133 -6.70 -1.89 9.52
C ASP A 133 -7.57 -0.78 10.11
N TRP A 134 -7.19 0.48 9.87
CA TRP A 134 -7.97 1.67 10.19
C TRP A 134 -8.12 2.58 8.98
N CYS A 135 -9.13 3.43 9.00
CA CYS A 135 -9.28 4.48 8.00
C CYS A 135 -8.21 5.56 8.23
N PRO A 136 -7.33 5.87 7.26
CA PRO A 136 -6.33 6.92 7.42
C PRO A 136 -6.90 8.34 7.57
N VAL A 137 -8.18 8.52 7.22
CA VAL A 137 -8.89 9.81 7.30
C VAL A 137 -9.67 9.94 8.61
N HIS A 138 -10.45 8.91 8.96
CA HIS A 138 -11.34 8.95 10.12
C HIS A 138 -10.74 8.32 11.39
N TYR A 139 -9.60 7.64 11.29
CA TYR A 139 -8.90 6.95 12.39
C TYR A 139 -9.76 5.94 13.16
N CYS A 140 -10.80 5.40 12.55
CA CYS A 140 -11.59 4.30 13.09
C CYS A 140 -11.16 2.98 12.44
N GLY A 141 -11.34 1.87 13.16
CA GLY A 141 -11.15 0.53 12.61
C GLY A 141 -11.94 0.33 11.30
N LEU A 142 -11.31 -0.34 10.33
CA LEU A 142 -11.97 -0.74 9.10
C LEU A 142 -12.84 -1.97 9.35
N GLU A 143 -13.88 -2.07 8.54
CA GLU A 143 -14.68 -3.26 8.43
C GLU A 143 -14.29 -4.01 7.15
N SER A 144 -14.28 -5.34 7.22
CA SER A 144 -13.85 -6.19 6.12
C SER A 144 -14.93 -7.18 5.72
N TYR A 145 -15.29 -7.17 4.44
CA TYR A 145 -16.19 -8.15 3.85
C TYR A 145 -15.41 -9.10 2.97
N ARG A 146 -15.70 -10.41 3.04
CA ARG A 146 -15.18 -11.35 2.05
C ARG A 146 -15.77 -10.98 0.68
N MET A 147 -14.90 -10.67 -0.27
CA MET A 147 -15.31 -10.46 -1.64
C MET A 147 -15.60 -11.84 -2.25
N LEU A 148 -16.87 -12.10 -2.59
CA LEU A 148 -17.14 -12.97 -3.73
C LEU A 148 -16.80 -12.16 -4.99
N HIS A 149 -16.12 -12.78 -5.98
CA HIS A 149 -15.53 -12.13 -7.17
C HIS A 149 -16.51 -11.31 -8.06
N THR A 150 -17.77 -11.18 -7.63
CA THR A 150 -18.92 -10.68 -8.40
C THR A 150 -19.74 -9.62 -7.66
N GLU A 151 -19.40 -9.26 -6.41
CA GLU A 151 -20.29 -8.43 -5.60
C GLU A 151 -19.90 -6.95 -5.59
N TYR A 152 -20.82 -6.12 -6.10
CA TYR A 152 -20.80 -4.67 -6.00
C TYR A 152 -21.06 -4.23 -4.55
N PRO A 153 -20.39 -3.19 -4.03
CA PRO A 153 -20.71 -2.63 -2.72
C PRO A 153 -22.00 -1.80 -2.81
N THR A 154 -23.17 -2.46 -2.89
CA THR A 154 -24.43 -1.80 -2.53
C THR A 154 -24.54 -1.87 -1.01
N SER A 155 -25.09 -0.82 -0.39
CA SER A 155 -25.51 -0.87 1.02
C SER A 155 -26.49 -2.01 1.31
N ASP A 156 -27.15 -2.50 0.27
CA ASP A 156 -28.08 -3.63 0.28
C ASP A 156 -27.49 -4.89 -0.37
N SER A 157 -26.19 -4.90 -0.67
CA SER A 157 -25.55 -6.12 -1.16
C SER A 157 -25.74 -7.15 -0.07
N LYS A 158 -26.36 -8.27 -0.45
CA LYS A 158 -26.43 -9.47 0.37
C LYS A 158 -25.02 -10.03 0.47
N THR A 159 -24.09 -9.28 1.07
CA THR A 159 -22.73 -9.74 1.36
C THR A 159 -22.88 -11.03 2.14
N VAL A 160 -22.28 -12.10 1.64
CA VAL A 160 -22.34 -13.40 2.31
C VAL A 160 -21.52 -13.32 3.59
N GLY A 161 -22.22 -13.11 4.71
CA GLY A 161 -21.65 -13.11 6.07
C GLY A 161 -21.62 -11.74 6.74
N ALA A 162 -21.59 -11.75 8.08
CA ALA A 162 -21.40 -10.53 8.87
C ALA A 162 -20.02 -9.92 8.60
N PRO A 163 -19.90 -8.57 8.56
CA PRO A 163 -18.60 -7.92 8.42
C PRO A 163 -17.65 -8.34 9.55
N THR A 164 -16.38 -8.55 9.23
CA THR A 164 -15.34 -8.59 10.25
C THR A 164 -15.02 -7.16 10.64
N VAL A 165 -15.40 -6.75 11.84
CA VAL A 165 -15.09 -5.43 12.39
C VAL A 165 -13.72 -5.49 13.06
N TYR A 166 -12.74 -4.73 12.57
CA TYR A 166 -11.44 -4.64 13.23
C TYR A 166 -11.50 -3.63 14.38
N VAL A 167 -12.03 -4.05 15.52
CA VAL A 167 -12.15 -3.21 16.74
C VAL A 167 -10.80 -2.62 17.15
N GLU A 168 -9.73 -3.43 17.06
CA GLU A 168 -8.34 -3.05 17.36
C GLU A 168 -7.78 -1.96 16.42
N GLY A 169 -8.35 -1.79 15.22
CA GLY A 169 -7.86 -0.80 14.27
C GLY A 169 -7.89 0.63 14.82
N THR A 170 -8.86 0.94 15.69
CA THR A 170 -8.93 2.26 16.37
C THR A 170 -7.76 2.46 17.35
N GLU A 171 -7.35 1.41 18.06
CA GLU A 171 -6.18 1.45 18.95
C GLU A 171 -4.88 1.58 18.13
N HIS A 172 -4.76 0.82 17.04
CA HIS A 172 -3.63 0.93 16.12
C HIS A 172 -3.51 2.34 15.55
N ALA A 173 -4.64 2.97 15.20
CA ALA A 173 -4.71 4.33 14.71
C ALA A 173 -4.33 5.40 15.75
N ALA A 174 -4.30 5.06 17.04
CA ALA A 174 -3.86 5.97 18.10
C ALA A 174 -2.34 5.96 18.29
N ASN A 175 -1.65 4.90 17.87
CA ASN A 175 -0.19 4.83 17.96
C ASN A 175 0.47 5.82 16.99
N PRO A 176 1.37 6.71 17.46
CA PRO A 176 1.95 7.77 16.63
C PRO A 176 2.82 7.24 15.48
N VAL A 177 3.56 6.15 15.69
CA VAL A 177 4.38 5.51 14.64
C VAL A 177 3.47 4.94 13.54
N LEU A 178 2.40 4.24 13.92
CA LEU A 178 1.44 3.70 12.97
C LEU A 178 0.66 4.79 12.23
N ARG A 179 0.32 5.91 12.89
CA ARG A 179 -0.28 7.07 12.23
C ARG A 179 0.63 7.60 11.12
N ARG A 180 1.90 7.85 11.43
CA ARG A 180 2.91 8.29 10.44
C ARG A 180 3.07 7.25 9.33
N TYR A 181 3.08 5.97 9.67
CA TYR A 181 3.12 4.88 8.70
C TYR A 181 1.98 4.95 7.69
N SER A 182 0.73 5.03 8.16
CA SER A 182 -0.41 5.16 7.23
C SER A 182 -0.35 6.45 6.42
N ALA A 183 0.08 7.57 7.00
CA ALA A 183 0.23 8.84 6.29
C ALA A 183 1.31 8.77 5.20
N LEU A 184 2.44 8.12 5.47
CA LEU A 184 3.52 7.93 4.51
C LEU A 184 3.07 7.04 3.33
N LEU A 185 2.35 5.95 3.62
CA LEU A 185 1.77 5.11 2.57
C LEU A 185 0.73 5.87 1.73
N MET A 186 -0.03 6.78 2.36
CA MET A 186 -0.95 7.68 1.67
C MET A 186 -0.21 8.63 0.71
N VAL A 187 0.99 9.10 1.05
CA VAL A 187 1.81 9.88 0.09
C VAL A 187 2.34 8.97 -1.02
N TRP A 188 2.88 7.80 -0.66
CA TRP A 188 3.53 6.90 -1.62
C TRP A 188 2.56 6.31 -2.66
N ARG A 189 1.26 6.20 -2.36
CA ARG A 189 0.25 5.77 -3.34
C ARG A 189 -0.02 6.80 -4.45
N GLU A 190 0.42 8.04 -4.30
CA GLU A 190 0.30 9.08 -5.32
C GLU A 190 1.60 9.31 -6.08
N LYS A 191 2.66 8.54 -5.76
CA LYS A 191 4.01 8.75 -6.26
C LYS A 191 4.13 8.39 -7.74
N GLU A 192 4.78 9.25 -8.51
CA GLU A 192 5.02 9.04 -9.95
C GLU A 192 6.39 8.42 -10.23
N VAL A 193 7.42 9.01 -9.61
CA VAL A 193 8.81 8.60 -9.74
C VAL A 193 9.23 7.93 -8.43
N PRO A 194 9.80 6.72 -8.46
CA PRO A 194 10.14 5.99 -7.25
C PRO A 194 11.35 6.60 -6.54
N TYR A 195 11.44 6.44 -5.22
CA TYR A 195 12.65 6.75 -4.47
C TYR A 195 13.76 5.75 -4.81
N ARG A 196 15.02 6.19 -4.82
CA ARG A 196 16.15 5.27 -4.93
C ARG A 196 16.30 4.49 -3.63
N SER A 197 16.45 3.17 -3.73
CA SER A 197 16.71 2.33 -2.55
C SER A 197 17.95 2.75 -1.78
N ARG A 198 19.02 3.19 -2.46
CA ARG A 198 20.25 3.68 -1.83
C ARG A 198 19.98 4.89 -0.92
N ASP A 199 19.29 5.90 -1.43
CA ASP A 199 19.00 7.12 -0.67
C ASP A 199 18.18 6.79 0.58
N ILE A 200 17.27 5.82 0.48
CA ILE A 200 16.53 5.32 1.65
C ILE A 200 17.44 4.55 2.62
N CYS A 201 18.34 3.69 2.15
CA CYS A 201 19.31 3.02 3.02
C CYS A 201 20.10 4.03 3.83
N ASP A 202 20.67 5.01 3.13
CA ASP A 202 21.57 6.00 3.71
C ASP A 202 20.81 6.83 4.73
N LEU A 203 19.56 7.21 4.43
CA LEU A 203 18.69 7.92 5.37
C LEU A 203 18.36 7.10 6.63
N ILE A 204 18.03 5.81 6.48
CA ILE A 204 17.74 4.93 7.63
C ILE A 204 19.00 4.71 8.47
N LEU A 205 20.14 4.47 7.84
CA LEU A 205 21.43 4.29 8.50
C LEU A 205 21.83 5.54 9.30
N ASP A 206 21.75 6.70 8.68
CA ASP A 206 22.06 7.99 9.30
C ASP A 206 21.16 8.26 10.52
N ALA A 207 19.85 8.01 10.39
CA ALA A 207 18.91 8.15 11.50
C ALA A 207 19.19 7.18 12.65
N CYS A 208 19.50 5.91 12.36
CA CYS A 208 19.88 4.93 13.38
C CYS A 208 21.14 5.37 14.14
N LEU A 209 22.17 5.83 13.42
CA LEU A 209 23.41 6.32 14.02
C LEU A 209 23.17 7.53 14.92
N HIS A 210 22.38 8.50 14.47
CA HIS A 210 22.04 9.69 15.24
C HIS A 210 21.23 9.39 16.51
N GLN A 211 20.41 8.33 16.51
CA GLN A 211 19.61 7.91 17.66
C GLN A 211 20.34 6.89 18.56
N GLY A 212 21.59 6.53 18.24
CA GLY A 212 22.34 5.52 18.99
C GLY A 212 21.73 4.11 18.90
N ILE A 213 20.96 3.83 17.83
CA ILE A 213 20.34 2.53 17.59
C ILE A 213 21.36 1.61 16.92
N GLY A 214 21.55 0.46 17.55
CA GLY A 214 22.49 -0.56 17.12
C GLY A 214 21.96 -1.31 15.91
N ILE A 215 22.74 -1.28 14.83
CA ILE A 215 22.50 -2.07 13.61
C ILE A 215 23.20 -3.44 13.74
N THR A 216 24.18 -3.55 14.64
CA THR A 216 24.90 -4.79 14.94
C THR A 216 24.99 -5.02 16.43
N LYS A 217 25.11 -6.28 16.85
CA LYS A 217 25.38 -6.62 18.24
C LYS A 217 26.71 -6.01 18.69
N GLY A 218 26.62 -4.97 19.52
CA GLY A 218 27.70 -4.37 20.30
C GLY A 218 27.12 -4.02 21.68
N ASP A 219 27.93 -4.14 22.73
CA ASP A 219 27.47 -4.31 24.12
C ASP A 219 26.80 -3.07 24.78
N SER A 220 26.25 -2.13 24.01
CA SER A 220 25.69 -0.88 24.55
C SER A 220 24.58 -0.21 23.73
N GLN A 221 24.16 -0.75 22.58
CA GLN A 221 23.12 -0.13 21.74
C GLN A 221 21.87 -1.01 21.64
N SER A 222 20.69 -0.38 21.77
CA SER A 222 19.40 -1.04 21.56
C SER A 222 19.26 -1.44 20.09
N LEU A 223 18.84 -2.68 19.81
CA LEU A 223 18.62 -3.15 18.43
C LEU A 223 17.40 -2.44 17.82
N LEU A 224 17.46 -2.11 16.53
CA LEU A 224 16.34 -1.48 15.81
C LEU A 224 15.06 -2.31 15.89
N SER A 225 15.19 -3.62 15.77
CA SER A 225 14.08 -4.55 15.91
C SER A 225 13.48 -4.57 17.33
N ASP A 226 14.30 -4.43 18.38
CA ASP A 226 13.81 -4.30 19.76
C ASP A 226 13.05 -2.98 19.95
N ALA A 227 13.60 -1.90 19.42
CA ALA A 227 13.01 -0.57 19.52
C ALA A 227 11.64 -0.50 18.82
N LEU A 228 11.48 -1.17 17.68
CA LEU A 228 10.19 -1.32 17.01
C LEU A 228 9.19 -2.16 17.81
N VAL A 229 9.61 -3.28 18.39
CA VAL A 229 8.73 -4.15 19.20
C VAL A 229 8.21 -3.38 20.42
N GLU A 230 9.05 -2.53 21.01
CA GLU A 230 8.68 -1.69 22.16
C GLU A 230 7.72 -0.55 21.76
N ALA A 231 7.88 0.02 20.56
CA ALA A 231 7.10 1.17 20.10
C ALA A 231 5.73 0.83 19.49
N LEU A 232 5.50 -0.42 19.10
CA LEU A 232 4.31 -0.83 18.33
C LEU A 232 3.32 -1.66 19.17
N PRO A 233 2.00 -1.53 18.94
CA PRO A 233 1.01 -2.37 19.62
C PRO A 233 1.26 -3.85 19.35
N HIS A 234 1.23 -4.67 20.40
CA HIS A 234 1.49 -6.11 20.27
C HIS A 234 0.45 -6.81 19.38
N SER A 235 -0.82 -6.42 19.48
CA SER A 235 -1.92 -6.89 18.61
C SER A 235 -1.61 -6.65 17.12
N TRP A 236 -1.14 -5.45 16.78
CA TRP A 236 -0.73 -5.11 15.42
C TRP A 236 0.45 -5.97 14.95
N LEU A 237 1.45 -6.16 15.80
CA LEU A 237 2.62 -7.00 15.49
C LEU A 237 2.21 -8.45 15.23
N VAL A 238 1.39 -9.05 16.09
CA VAL A 238 0.89 -10.43 15.92
C VAL A 238 0.16 -10.58 14.59
N LYS A 239 -0.69 -9.61 14.24
CA LYS A 239 -1.51 -9.64 13.03
C LYS A 239 -0.71 -9.45 11.75
N PHE A 240 0.20 -8.48 11.71
CA PHE A 240 0.82 -8.02 10.46
C PHE A 240 2.32 -8.34 10.33
N MET A 241 3.00 -8.56 11.46
CA MET A 241 4.44 -8.80 11.54
C MET A 241 4.76 -9.93 12.57
N PRO A 242 4.16 -11.13 12.44
CA PRO A 242 4.24 -12.18 13.47
C PRO A 242 5.67 -12.66 13.78
N ARG A 243 6.61 -12.46 12.86
CA ARG A 243 8.03 -12.73 13.14
C ARG A 243 8.59 -11.79 14.22
N LEU A 244 8.22 -10.51 14.18
CA LEU A 244 8.65 -9.51 15.17
C LEU A 244 7.90 -9.68 16.50
N SER A 245 6.62 -10.06 16.48
CA SER A 245 5.87 -10.28 17.73
C SER A 245 6.47 -11.38 18.61
N ASN A 246 7.12 -12.37 17.98
CA ASN A 246 7.74 -13.51 18.66
C ASN A 246 9.23 -13.30 18.97
N LYS A 247 9.75 -12.10 18.70
CA LYS A 247 11.16 -11.79 18.88
C LYS A 247 11.50 -11.71 20.37
N THR A 248 12.58 -12.38 20.77
CA THR A 248 13.16 -12.24 22.11
C THR A 248 13.97 -10.95 22.21
N LYS A 249 13.77 -10.15 23.27
CA LYS A 249 14.53 -8.91 23.48
C LYS A 249 16.04 -9.18 23.54
N GLY A 250 16.84 -8.34 22.87
CA GLY A 250 18.30 -8.46 22.82
C GLY A 250 18.86 -9.49 21.82
N THR A 251 18.00 -10.25 21.12
CA THR A 251 18.44 -11.12 20.01
C THR A 251 18.37 -10.40 18.67
N VAL A 252 19.27 -10.71 17.74
CA VAL A 252 19.31 -10.05 16.42
C VAL A 252 18.17 -10.57 15.53
N ASP A 253 17.37 -9.67 14.96
CA ASP A 253 16.51 -9.98 13.80
C ASP A 253 17.34 -9.80 12.52
N TRP A 254 17.59 -10.90 11.82
CA TRP A 254 18.46 -10.92 10.63
C TRP A 254 17.97 -10.06 9.46
N VAL A 255 16.68 -9.71 9.42
CA VAL A 255 16.08 -8.94 8.33
C VAL A 255 15.92 -7.46 8.69
N LEU A 256 15.99 -7.07 9.96
CA LEU A 256 15.98 -5.67 10.36
C LEU A 256 17.35 -5.18 10.78
N ASP A 257 17.99 -5.88 11.71
CA ASP A 257 19.23 -5.40 12.32
C ASP A 257 20.41 -5.64 11.36
N LYS A 258 20.57 -6.88 10.88
CA LYS A 258 21.68 -7.24 9.97
C LYS A 258 21.51 -6.78 8.53
N TYR A 259 20.36 -6.23 8.22
CA TYR A 259 19.94 -6.03 6.86
C TYR A 259 20.52 -4.76 6.21
N LEU A 260 20.79 -3.74 7.03
CA LEU A 260 21.41 -2.50 6.56
C LEU A 260 22.87 -2.72 6.12
N GLU A 261 23.50 -3.84 6.51
CA GLU A 261 24.80 -4.28 5.99
C GLU A 261 24.72 -4.80 4.53
N GLN A 262 23.56 -5.30 4.06
CA GLN A 262 23.42 -6.10 2.83
C GLN A 262 22.74 -5.39 1.64
N ARG A 263 22.59 -4.05 1.66
CA ARG A 263 22.14 -3.23 0.51
C ARG A 263 20.78 -3.65 -0.13
N PHE A 264 19.70 -3.61 0.66
CA PHE A 264 18.30 -3.33 0.24
C PHE A 264 17.52 -4.28 -0.72
N ALA A 265 18.07 -5.39 -1.22
CA ALA A 265 17.38 -6.23 -2.21
C ALA A 265 16.05 -6.89 -1.74
N TYR A 266 15.87 -7.06 -0.44
CA TYR A 266 14.79 -7.83 0.21
C TYR A 266 13.77 -7.09 1.11
N LEU A 267 13.93 -5.79 1.46
CA LEU A 267 12.95 -5.12 2.31
C LEU A 267 11.66 -4.86 1.53
N THR A 268 10.56 -5.32 2.11
CA THR A 268 9.23 -5.02 1.59
C THR A 268 8.92 -3.54 1.76
N ILE A 269 8.12 -2.98 0.85
CA ILE A 269 7.72 -1.56 0.91
C ILE A 269 7.11 -1.18 2.26
N LYS A 270 6.28 -2.07 2.82
CA LYS A 270 5.69 -1.90 4.16
C LYS A 270 6.74 -1.79 5.26
N MET A 271 7.83 -2.55 5.17
CA MET A 271 8.89 -2.50 6.18
C MET A 271 9.70 -1.22 6.07
N VAL A 272 10.00 -0.78 4.84
CA VAL A 272 10.67 0.50 4.62
C VAL A 272 9.85 1.66 5.19
N ALA A 273 8.56 1.72 4.85
CA ALA A 273 7.67 2.76 5.36
C ALA A 273 7.59 2.72 6.89
N LEU A 274 7.54 1.54 7.51
CA LEU A 274 7.50 1.38 8.97
C LEU A 274 8.78 1.91 9.63
N LEU A 275 9.95 1.56 9.09
CA LEU A 275 11.24 2.03 9.60
C LEU A 275 11.35 3.55 9.55
N LEU A 276 11.02 4.16 8.41
CA LEU A 276 11.03 5.61 8.28
C LEU A 276 10.03 6.27 9.25
N SER A 277 8.85 5.68 9.44
CA SER A 277 7.83 6.23 10.34
C SER A 277 8.19 6.12 11.82
N TYR A 278 9.04 5.15 12.16
CA TYR A 278 9.60 5.01 13.50
C TYR A 278 10.74 6.02 13.72
N LEU A 279 11.69 6.08 12.78
CA LEU A 279 12.92 6.87 12.90
C LEU A 279 12.69 8.38 12.74
N PHE A 280 11.62 8.81 12.10
CA PHE A 280 11.34 10.24 11.87
C PHE A 280 10.00 10.66 12.49
N ASP A 281 9.98 11.88 13.02
CA ASP A 281 8.79 12.44 13.65
C ASP A 281 7.78 13.06 12.66
N SER A 282 8.20 13.32 11.41
CA SER A 282 7.33 13.89 10.38
C SER A 282 7.55 13.26 9.00
N ILE A 283 6.50 13.21 8.19
CA ILE A 283 6.57 12.71 6.80
C ILE A 283 7.28 13.72 5.89
N GLU A 284 7.17 15.01 6.22
CA GLU A 284 7.76 16.12 5.50
C GLU A 284 9.29 16.05 5.57
N THR A 285 9.84 15.67 6.73
CA THR A 285 11.28 15.43 6.88
C THR A 285 11.73 14.29 5.99
N ILE A 286 11.02 13.15 6.00
CA ILE A 286 11.34 12.00 5.16
C ILE A 286 11.37 12.40 3.68
N ASP A 287 10.31 13.05 3.20
CA ASP A 287 10.21 13.45 1.80
C ASP A 287 11.27 14.51 1.42
N SER A 288 11.59 15.45 2.31
CA SER A 288 12.63 16.44 2.06
C SER A 288 13.99 15.77 1.85
N HIS A 289 14.38 14.84 2.72
CA HIS A 289 15.64 14.10 2.57
C HIS A 289 15.68 13.27 1.28
N LEU A 290 14.60 12.55 0.98
CA LEU A 290 14.55 11.66 -0.18
C LEU A 290 14.46 12.41 -1.52
N ASN A 291 13.94 13.65 -1.53
CA ASN A 291 13.90 14.47 -2.73
C ASN A 291 15.21 15.28 -2.91
N MET A 292 15.90 15.66 -1.83
CA MET A 292 17.19 16.38 -1.89
C MET A 292 18.37 15.49 -2.30
N GLY A 293 18.33 14.18 -1.99
CA GLY A 293 19.35 13.18 -2.40
C GLY A 293 19.51 13.00 -3.91
N SER A 294 18.62 13.57 -4.72
CA SER A 294 18.75 13.71 -6.18
C SER A 294 19.99 14.51 -6.60
N GLY A 295 20.53 15.35 -5.71
CA GLY A 295 21.74 16.15 -5.90
C GLY A 295 22.91 15.60 -5.09
N CYS A 296 23.77 14.81 -5.74
CA CYS A 296 25.19 14.62 -5.45
C CYS A 296 25.63 14.56 -3.98
N VAL A 297 25.95 13.35 -3.49
CA VAL A 297 27.05 13.19 -2.51
C VAL A 297 27.94 12.05 -2.98
N ASN A 298 29.06 12.39 -3.60
CA ASN A 298 30.22 11.51 -3.67
C ASN A 298 30.69 11.30 -2.23
N ARG A 299 30.39 10.13 -1.65
CA ARG A 299 31.15 9.64 -0.50
C ARG A 299 32.15 8.63 -1.04
N ASP A 300 33.36 9.11 -1.29
CA ASP A 300 34.52 8.25 -1.42
C ASP A 300 34.65 7.47 -0.11
N PHE A 301 34.37 6.17 -0.19
CA PHE A 301 34.77 5.23 0.86
C PHE A 301 36.29 5.08 0.75
N GLU A 302 37.02 5.93 1.49
CA GLU A 302 38.42 5.68 1.78
C GLU A 302 38.52 4.35 2.53
N LYS A 303 39.18 3.39 1.88
CA LYS A 303 39.68 2.18 2.52
C LYS A 303 40.80 2.59 3.47
N ASN A 304 40.66 2.26 4.75
CA ASN A 304 41.75 1.91 5.65
C ASN A 304 41.28 0.81 6.59
#